data_AF-A0A2V9GJQ8-F1
#
_entry.id   AF-A0A2V9GJQ8-F1
#
_cell.length_a   1.000
_cell.length_b   1.000
_cell.length_c   1.000
_cell.angle_alpha   90.00
_cell.angle_beta   90.00
_cell.angle_gamma   90.00
#
_symmetry.space_group_name_H-M   'P 1'
#
loop_
_entity.id
_entity.type
_entity.pdbx_description
1 polymer ?
#
loop_
_entity_poly.entity_id
_entity_poly.type
_entity_poly.pdbx_seq_one_letter_code
_entity_poly.pdbx_strand_id
1 'polypeptide(L)'
;MSDLTLKYPLWQNHYLQAMAETRPELLKSKISAAEQVLSLRLRELASTTDDYEEQIALAAALKSLKVHKERKADPGNDSMRTRLAS
;
A
#
# COMPACT_ATOMS: atom_id res chain seq x y z
N MET A 1 -14.00 17.79 -9.20
CA MET A 1 -13.32 16.68 -8.50
C MET A 1 -13.58 15.45 -9.34
N SER A 2 -12.57 14.90 -10.01
CA SER A 2 -12.75 13.72 -10.84
C SER A 2 -13.22 12.57 -9.95
N ASP A 3 -14.39 12.00 -10.25
CA ASP A 3 -14.83 10.72 -9.73
C ASP A 3 -13.75 9.70 -10.12
N LEU A 4 -12.79 9.46 -9.22
CA LEU A 4 -11.74 8.48 -9.42
C LEU A 4 -12.38 7.12 -9.22
N THR A 5 -13.05 6.62 -10.26
CA THR A 5 -13.55 5.25 -10.29
C THR A 5 -12.37 4.31 -10.19
N LEU A 6 -12.19 3.74 -9.00
CA LEU A 6 -11.15 2.75 -8.74
C LEU A 6 -11.37 1.54 -9.65
N LYS A 7 -10.35 1.17 -10.43
CA LYS A 7 -10.39 0.02 -11.33
C LYS A 7 -10.54 -1.30 -10.57
N TYR A 8 -9.96 -1.35 -9.36
CA TYR A 8 -9.98 -2.52 -8.49
C TYR A 8 -10.40 -2.13 -7.07
N PRO A 9 -11.66 -1.72 -6.88
CA PRO A 9 -12.10 -1.00 -5.68
C PRO A 9 -11.93 -1.81 -4.40
N LEU A 10 -11.98 -3.15 -4.48
CA LEU A 10 -11.85 -4.01 -3.31
C LEU A 10 -10.50 -3.80 -2.61
N TRP A 11 -9.39 -4.13 -3.27
CA TRP A 11 -8.07 -4.00 -2.64
C TRP A 11 -7.55 -2.56 -2.65
N GLN A 12 -7.93 -1.73 -3.64
CA GLN A 12 -7.46 -0.35 -3.72
C GLN A 12 -7.97 0.50 -2.56
N ASN A 13 -9.20 0.29 -2.09
CA ASN A 13 -9.71 1.00 -0.90
C ASN A 13 -8.90 0.67 0.36
N HIS A 14 -8.56 -0.61 0.57
CA HIS A 14 -7.73 -0.99 1.72
C HIS A 14 -6.33 -0.38 1.65
N TYR A 15 -5.72 -0.37 0.46
CA TYR A 15 -4.45 0.29 0.23
C TYR A 15 -4.51 1.79 0.52
N LEU A 16 -5.49 2.51 -0.04
CA LEU A 16 -5.64 3.95 0.14
C LEU A 16 -5.91 4.32 1.61
N GLN A 17 -6.74 3.53 2.31
CA GLN A 17 -6.97 3.73 3.74
C GLN A 17 -5.68 3.55 4.57
N ALA A 18 -4.84 2.58 4.23
CA ALA A 18 -3.57 2.37 4.92
C ALA A 18 -2.57 3.49 4.65
N MET A 19 -2.48 3.98 3.41
CA MET A 19 -1.58 5.07 3.02
C MET A 19 -2.00 6.44 3.59
N ALA A 20 -3.30 6.65 3.79
CA ALA A 20 -3.85 7.89 4.35
C ALA A 20 -3.89 7.90 5.89
N GLU A 21 -3.64 6.76 6.56
CA GLU A 21 -3.68 6.68 8.02
C GLU A 21 -2.49 7.42 8.64
N THR A 22 -2.78 8.39 9.49
CA THR A 22 -1.77 9.22 10.17
C THR A 22 -1.59 8.84 11.64
N ARG A 23 -2.56 8.12 12.21
CA ARG A 23 -2.57 7.70 13.62
C ARG A 23 -1.69 6.46 13.83
N PRO A 24 -0.59 6.56 14.60
CA PRO A 24 0.36 5.45 14.76
C PRO A 24 -0.27 4.16 15.32
N GLU A 25 -1.24 4.29 16.22
CA GLU A 25 -1.93 3.18 16.87
C GLU A 25 -2.83 2.39 15.94
N LEU A 26 -3.33 3.01 14.87
CA LEU A 26 -4.16 2.36 13.85
C LEU A 26 -3.38 2.02 12.58
N LEU A 27 -2.27 2.70 12.34
CA LEU A 27 -1.47 2.51 11.15
C LEU A 27 -1.04 1.05 10.98
N LYS A 28 -0.55 0.41 12.05
CA LYS A 28 -0.10 -0.99 11.99
C LYS A 28 -1.23 -1.93 11.59
N SER A 29 -2.43 -1.76 12.15
CA SER A 29 -3.58 -2.62 11.82
C SER A 29 -4.12 -2.35 10.41
N LYS A 30 -4.12 -1.09 9.97
CA LYS A 30 -4.51 -0.70 8.61
C LYS A 30 -3.56 -1.25 7.54
N ILE A 31 -2.24 -1.15 7.76
CA ILE A 31 -1.24 -1.76 6.88
C ILE A 31 -1.43 -3.27 6.82
N SER A 32 -1.57 -3.95 7.97
CA SER A 32 -1.76 -5.41 7.99
C SER A 32 -3.06 -5.84 7.32
N ALA A 33 -4.16 -5.08 7.44
CA ALA A 33 -5.40 -5.36 6.72
C ALA A 33 -5.22 -5.22 5.20
N ALA A 34 -4.53 -4.18 4.75
CA ALA A 34 -4.22 -4.00 3.33
C ALA A 34 -3.31 -5.12 2.80
N GLU A 35 -2.21 -5.44 3.50
CA GLU A 35 -1.29 -6.52 3.10
C GLU A 35 -2.02 -7.87 2.92
N GLN A 36 -2.97 -8.19 3.81
CA GLN A 36 -3.77 -9.41 3.72
C GLN A 36 -4.66 -9.42 2.46
N VAL A 37 -5.43 -8.36 2.22
CA VAL A 37 -6.33 -8.27 1.06
C VAL A 37 -5.55 -8.30 -0.26
N LEU A 38 -4.43 -7.57 -0.34
CA LEU A 38 -3.59 -7.52 -1.53
C LEU A 38 -2.92 -8.89 -1.80
N SER A 39 -2.42 -9.56 -0.76
CA SER A 39 -1.80 -10.89 -0.90
C SER A 39 -2.81 -11.97 -1.28
N LEU A 40 -4.04 -11.89 -0.75
CA LEU A 40 -5.13 -12.78 -1.13
C LEU A 40 -5.47 -12.60 -2.61
N ARG A 41 -5.67 -11.36 -3.05
CA ARG A 41 -5.98 -11.07 -4.46
C ARG A 41 -4.88 -11.56 -5.39
N LEU A 42 -3.61 -11.34 -5.04
CA LEU A 42 -2.48 -11.80 -5.85
C LEU A 42 -2.48 -13.34 -5.99
N ARG A 43 -2.85 -14.07 -4.93
CA ARG A 43 -2.99 -15.53 -4.97
C ARG A 43 -4.16 -15.98 -5.85
N GLU A 44 -5.29 -15.29 -5.79
CA GLU A 44 -6.43 -15.55 -6.69
C GLU A 44 -6.04 -15.36 -8.16
N LEU A 45 -5.30 -14.29 -8.46
CA LEU A 45 -4.83 -13.99 -9.81
C LEU A 45 -3.77 -14.96 -10.33
N ALA A 46 -3.04 -15.66 -9.46
CA ALA A 46 -2.07 -16.67 -9.89
C ALA A 46 -2.72 -17.85 -10.62
N SER A 47 -4.05 -18.02 -10.47
CA SER A 47 -4.83 -19.04 -11.19
C SER A 47 -5.40 -18.56 -12.53
N THR A 48 -5.23 -17.28 -12.88
CA THR A 48 -5.77 -16.65 -14.08
C THR A 48 -4.63 -16.08 -14.95
N THR A 49 -4.59 -16.45 -16.23
CA THR A 49 -3.41 -16.25 -17.08
C THR A 49 -3.23 -14.82 -17.61
N ASP A 50 -4.25 -13.95 -17.57
CA ASP A 50 -4.28 -12.71 -18.36
C ASP A 50 -4.28 -11.39 -17.56
N ASP A 51 -4.33 -11.42 -16.23
CA ASP A 51 -4.47 -10.21 -15.39
C ASP A 51 -3.14 -9.58 -14.96
N TYR A 52 -2.17 -9.48 -15.88
CA TYR A 52 -0.82 -8.97 -15.61
C TYR A 52 -0.81 -7.54 -15.06
N GLU A 53 -1.72 -6.69 -15.54
CA GLU A 53 -1.83 -5.31 -15.07
C GLU A 53 -2.19 -5.25 -13.58
N GLU A 54 -3.16 -6.05 -13.14
CA GLU A 54 -3.57 -6.09 -11.74
C GLU A 54 -2.46 -6.70 -10.87
N GLN A 55 -1.77 -7.74 -11.35
CA GLN A 55 -0.64 -8.34 -10.64
C GLN A 55 0.51 -7.34 -10.42
N ILE A 56 0.87 -6.56 -11.45
CA ILE A 56 1.90 -5.51 -11.34
C ILE A 56 1.46 -4.44 -10.33
N ALA A 57 0.19 -4.01 -10.40
CA ALA A 57 -0.34 -3.00 -9.47
C ALA A 57 -0.33 -3.48 -8.01
N LEU A 58 -0.71 -4.74 -7.76
CA LEU A 58 -0.67 -5.36 -6.44
C LEU A 58 0.75 -5.49 -5.89
N ALA A 59 1.70 -5.95 -6.72
CA ALA A 59 3.09 -6.07 -6.32
C ALA A 59 3.71 -4.70 -5.96
N ALA A 60 3.40 -3.66 -6.76
CA ALA A 60 3.81 -2.30 -6.47
C ALA A 60 3.21 -1.79 -5.15
N ALA A 61 1.91 -2.01 -4.92
CA ALA A 61 1.22 -1.59 -3.71
C ALA A 61 1.77 -2.27 -2.45
N LEU A 62 2.05 -3.58 -2.48
CA LEU A 62 2.70 -4.30 -1.38
C LEU A 62 4.09 -3.73 -1.05
N LYS A 63 4.89 -3.41 -2.07
CA LYS A 63 6.21 -2.77 -1.88
C LYS A 63 6.06 -1.40 -1.22
N SER A 64 5.08 -0.59 -1.64
CA SER A 64 4.81 0.72 -1.05
C SER A 64 4.39 0.62 0.41
N LEU A 65 3.52 -0.35 0.77
CA LEU A 65 3.10 -0.57 2.16
C LEU A 65 4.29 -0.95 3.05
N LYS A 66 5.20 -1.81 2.57
CA LYS A 66 6.42 -2.17 3.30
C LYS A 66 7.28 -0.94 3.60
N VAL A 67 7.57 -0.12 2.58
CA VAL A 67 8.35 1.11 2.74
C VAL A 67 7.64 2.10 3.68
N HIS A 68 6.32 2.22 3.56
CA HIS A 68 5.54 3.10 4.43
C HIS A 68 5.61 2.68 5.90
N LYS A 69 5.48 1.37 6.17
CA LYS A 69 5.64 0.78 7.50
C LYS A 69 7.03 1.04 8.08
N GLU A 70 8.08 0.86 7.30
CA GLU A 70 9.47 1.07 7.73
C GLU A 70 9.74 2.53 8.10
N ARG A 71 9.30 3.49 7.27
CA ARG A 71 9.46 4.93 7.56
C ARG A 71 8.73 5.37 8.82
N LYS A 72 7.60 4.75 9.13
CA LYS A 72 6.80 5.08 10.31
C LYS A 72 7.31 4.39 11.58
N ALA A 73 8.03 3.28 11.44
CA ALA A 73 8.71 2.60 12.54
C ALA A 73 10.01 3.29 12.96
N ASP A 74 10.67 4.01 12.04
CA ASP A 74 11.89 4.78 12.30
C ASP A 74 11.70 6.27 11.93
N PRO A 75 11.08 7.08 12.82
CA PRO A 75 10.88 8.50 12.58
C PRO A 75 12.19 9.31 12.50
N GLY A 76 13.34 8.73 12.87
CA GLY A 76 14.66 9.39 12.83
C GLY A 76 15.26 9.52 11.44
N ASN A 77 14.88 8.65 10.48
CA ASN A 77 15.51 8.57 9.16
C ASN A 77 14.89 9.54 8.12
N ASP A 78 13.59 9.87 8.24
CA ASP A 78 12.91 10.81 7.33
C ASP A 78 13.44 12.26 7.52
N SER A 79 13.90 12.57 8.73
CA SER A 79 14.50 13.87 9.06
C SER A 79 15.90 14.09 8.47
N MET A 80 16.65 13.02 8.16
CA MET A 80 17.99 13.13 7.56
C MET A 80 17.96 13.22 6.03
N ARG A 81 17.03 12.53 5.36
CA ARG A 81 16.91 12.59 3.89
C ARG A 81 16.44 13.95 3.37
N THR A 82 15.65 14.66 4.17
CA THR A 82 15.14 16.00 3.79
C THR A 82 16.17 17.11 3.99
N ARG A 83 17.26 16.85 4.74
CA ARG A 83 18.30 17.84 5.06
C ARG A 83 19.51 17.85 4.13
N LEU A 84 19.65 16.84 3.27
CA LEU A 84 20.78 16.75 2.31
C LEU A 84 20.41 17.27 0.90
N ALA A 85 19.19 17.77 0.72
CA ALA A 85 18.69 18.29 -0.56
C ALA A 85 18.34 19.80 -0.51
N SER A 86 18.86 20.55 0.48
CA SER A 86 18.72 22.00 0.64
C SER A 86 20.07 22.62 0.93
#